data_AF-A0A3D3LF45-F1
#
_entry.id   AF-A0A3D3LF45-F1
#
_cell.length_a   1.000
_cell.length_b   1.000
_cell.length_c   1.000
_cell.angle_alpha   90.00
_cell.angle_beta   90.00
_cell.angle_gamma   90.00
#
_symmetry.space_group_name_H-M   'P 1'
#
loop_
_entity.id
_entity.type
_entity.pdbx_description
1 polymer ?
#
loop_
_entity_poly.entity_id
_entity_poly.type
_entity_poly.pdbx_seq_one_letter_code
_entity_poly.pdbx_strand_id
1 'polypeptide(L)'
;MVEAGDLDKEIIVEHSDTQCAPVRLGLKAGEKYTRRQLLTAVLVKSSNDIAQVLARDNAGSVEAFVAKMNARCVELGLQDSHYVNPHGLPSTNDDEPYSTARDLAVIAKLCDQQPEIRKIVKMQSYTFKWPNGRVTELSNTNRVLRNASYCDGMKTGYT
;
A
#
# COMPACT_ATOMS: atom_id res chain seq x y z
N MET A 1 7.76 3.78 -1.25
CA MET A 1 8.09 3.34 -2.63
C MET A 1 8.43 4.51 -3.54
N VAL A 2 7.50 5.43 -3.80
CA VAL A 2 7.73 6.58 -4.72
C VAL A 2 8.98 7.39 -4.35
N GLU A 3 9.14 7.72 -3.07
CA GLU A 3 10.33 8.43 -2.57
C GLU A 3 11.64 7.62 -2.71
N ALA A 4 11.56 6.28 -2.73
CA ALA A 4 12.74 5.42 -2.89
C ALA A 4 13.16 5.24 -4.36
N GLY A 5 12.36 5.74 -5.31
CA GLY A 5 12.65 5.70 -6.73
C GLY A 5 12.57 4.30 -7.38
N ASP A 6 12.98 4.26 -8.65
CA ASP A 6 13.06 3.07 -9.49
C ASP A 6 11.77 2.22 -9.47
N LEU A 7 10.66 2.82 -9.88
CA LEU A 7 9.36 2.13 -9.88
C LEU A 7 9.29 0.96 -10.89
N ASP A 8 10.26 0.85 -11.79
CA ASP A 8 10.29 -0.21 -12.79
C ASP A 8 11.19 -1.38 -12.38
N LYS A 9 11.86 -1.29 -11.22
CA LYS A 9 12.54 -2.41 -10.54
C LYS A 9 11.62 -3.62 -10.39
N GLU A 10 12.10 -4.77 -10.82
CA GLU A 10 11.45 -6.05 -10.55
C GLU A 10 11.72 -6.52 -9.12
N ILE A 11 10.66 -7.01 -8.46
CA ILE A 11 10.68 -7.61 -7.14
C ILE A 11 10.25 -9.07 -7.29
N ILE A 12 11.00 -9.98 -6.67
CA ILE A 12 10.62 -11.38 -6.53
C ILE A 12 9.81 -11.51 -5.23
N VAL A 13 8.62 -12.09 -5.34
CA VAL A 13 7.78 -12.43 -4.18
C VAL A 13 8.45 -13.55 -3.40
N GLU A 14 8.63 -13.37 -2.10
CA GLU A 14 9.15 -14.37 -1.19
C GLU A 14 8.00 -15.13 -0.50
N HIS A 15 8.31 -16.30 0.06
CA HIS A 15 7.31 -17.08 0.79
C HIS A 15 6.75 -16.31 1.98
N SER A 16 7.59 -15.57 2.70
CA SER A 16 7.21 -14.71 3.83
C SER A 16 6.10 -13.72 3.47
N ASP A 17 6.18 -13.07 2.32
CA ASP A 17 5.18 -12.07 1.89
C ASP A 17 3.76 -12.64 1.73
N THR A 18 3.68 -13.94 1.41
CA THR A 18 2.41 -14.64 1.22
C THR A 18 1.75 -15.01 2.55
N GLN A 19 2.49 -14.97 3.65
CA GLN A 19 2.06 -15.26 5.02
C GLN A 19 1.55 -14.00 5.71
N CYS A 20 0.52 -13.38 5.12
CA CYS A 20 -0.08 -12.15 5.62
C CYS A 20 -1.52 -12.37 6.11
N ALA A 21 -2.18 -11.36 6.65
CA ALA A 21 -3.58 -11.47 7.03
C ALA A 21 -4.54 -11.54 5.82
N PRO A 22 -5.84 -11.87 5.99
CA PRO A 22 -6.85 -11.88 4.92
C PRO A 22 -6.99 -10.54 4.17
N VAL A 23 -7.64 -10.56 3.00
CA VAL A 23 -7.60 -9.52 1.94
C VAL A 23 -6.27 -9.54 1.18
N ARG A 24 -6.10 -10.60 0.38
CA ARG A 24 -4.90 -10.87 -0.42
C ARG A 24 -5.25 -10.85 -1.91
N LEU A 25 -4.30 -10.48 -2.78
CA LEU A 25 -4.46 -10.69 -4.21
C LEU A 25 -4.20 -12.17 -4.58
N GLY A 26 -3.35 -12.85 -3.81
CA GLY A 26 -2.95 -14.23 -4.03
C GLY A 26 -1.65 -14.33 -4.83
N LEU A 27 -0.69 -13.45 -4.55
CA LEU A 27 0.65 -13.55 -5.12
C LEU A 27 1.32 -14.88 -4.70
N LYS A 28 2.15 -15.45 -5.58
CA LYS A 28 2.89 -16.68 -5.30
C LYS A 28 4.38 -16.41 -5.18
N ALA A 29 5.02 -17.10 -4.25
CA ALA A 29 6.48 -17.05 -4.11
C ALA A 29 7.17 -17.42 -5.44
N GLY A 30 8.22 -16.67 -5.79
CA GLY A 30 8.95 -16.79 -7.05
C GLY A 30 8.37 -15.97 -8.22
N GLU A 31 7.15 -15.44 -8.09
CA GLU A 31 6.60 -14.51 -9.09
C GLU A 31 7.35 -13.18 -9.08
N LYS A 32 7.44 -12.55 -10.26
CA LYS A 32 8.11 -11.27 -10.47
C LYS A 32 7.11 -10.19 -10.87
N TYR A 33 7.22 -9.03 -10.23
CA TYR A 33 6.38 -7.87 -10.52
C TYR A 33 7.20 -6.59 -10.39
N THR A 34 6.87 -5.55 -11.14
CA THR A 34 7.50 -4.24 -10.93
C THR A 34 6.95 -3.56 -9.68
N ARG A 35 7.77 -2.71 -9.04
CA ARG A 35 7.31 -1.83 -7.95
C ARG A 35 6.05 -1.05 -8.32
N ARG A 36 5.98 -0.53 -9.54
CA ARG A 36 4.84 0.23 -10.06
C ARG A 36 3.58 -0.61 -10.11
N GLN A 37 3.68 -1.84 -10.60
CA GLN A 37 2.54 -2.75 -10.69
C GLN A 37 1.98 -3.08 -9.30
N LEU A 38 2.85 -3.41 -8.36
CA LEU A 38 2.48 -3.71 -6.98
C LEU A 38 1.91 -2.47 -6.27
N LEU A 39 2.55 -1.31 -6.40
CA LEU A 39 2.07 -0.04 -5.84
C LEU A 39 0.69 0.33 -6.38
N THR A 40 0.47 0.14 -7.69
CA THR A 40 -0.83 0.40 -8.31
C THR A 40 -1.90 -0.55 -7.75
N ALA A 41 -1.59 -1.84 -7.70
CA ALA A 41 -2.53 -2.85 -7.21
C ALA A 41 -2.89 -2.65 -5.73
N VAL A 42 -1.95 -2.33 -4.84
CA VAL A 42 -2.24 -2.14 -3.41
C VAL A 42 -3.07 -0.87 -3.17
N LEU A 43 -2.82 0.22 -3.89
CA LEU A 43 -3.61 1.45 -3.75
C LEU A 43 -5.03 1.30 -4.31
N VAL A 44 -5.23 0.44 -5.31
CA VAL A 44 -6.56 0.15 -5.87
C VAL A 44 -7.32 -0.87 -4.99
N LYS A 45 -6.67 -1.98 -4.63
CA LYS A 45 -7.35 -3.17 -4.07
C LYS A 45 -7.07 -3.44 -2.58
N SER A 46 -6.10 -2.75 -1.98
CA SER A 46 -5.75 -2.89 -0.56
C SER A 46 -5.23 -4.29 -0.18
N SER A 47 -4.52 -4.95 -1.09
CA SER A 47 -4.06 -6.33 -0.89
C SER A 47 -2.85 -6.40 0.06
N ASN A 48 -2.99 -7.17 1.14
CA ASN A 48 -2.01 -7.24 2.24
C ASN A 48 -0.72 -7.97 1.87
N ASP A 49 -0.80 -8.99 1.01
CA ASP A 49 0.37 -9.69 0.46
C ASP A 49 1.25 -8.71 -0.31
N ILE A 50 0.65 -7.83 -1.11
CA ILE A 50 1.38 -6.80 -1.84
C ILE A 50 2.04 -5.78 -0.88
N ALA A 51 1.35 -5.40 0.19
CA ALA A 51 1.90 -4.49 1.20
C ALA A 51 3.16 -5.08 1.85
N GLN A 52 3.17 -6.39 2.14
CA GLN A 52 4.36 -7.07 2.66
C GLN A 52 5.52 -7.09 1.65
N VAL A 53 5.26 -7.46 0.39
CA VAL A 53 6.28 -7.46 -0.67
C VAL A 53 6.95 -6.09 -0.78
N LEU A 54 6.15 -5.02 -0.84
CA LEU A 54 6.66 -3.66 -0.98
C LEU A 54 7.44 -3.21 0.26
N ALA A 55 6.96 -3.54 1.47
CA ALA A 55 7.66 -3.24 2.72
C ALA A 55 9.05 -3.88 2.75
N ARG A 56 9.12 -5.19 2.49
CA ARG A 56 10.38 -5.95 2.43
C ARG A 56 11.31 -5.40 1.36
N ASP A 57 10.83 -5.16 0.14
CA ASP A 57 11.66 -4.59 -0.92
C ASP A 57 12.23 -3.20 -0.58
N ASN A 58 11.51 -2.40 0.23
CA ASN A 58 11.93 -1.05 0.56
C ASN A 58 12.94 -0.95 1.70
N ALA A 59 12.80 -1.81 2.71
CA ALA A 59 13.56 -1.71 3.96
C ALA A 59 14.33 -2.99 4.31
N GLY A 60 14.26 -4.03 3.48
CA GLY A 60 14.88 -5.34 3.72
C GLY A 60 14.02 -6.29 4.54
N SER A 61 13.13 -5.77 5.39
CA SER A 61 12.13 -6.57 6.13
C SER A 61 10.88 -5.74 6.43
N VAL A 62 9.80 -6.40 6.87
CA VAL A 62 8.56 -5.71 7.28
C VAL A 62 8.80 -4.89 8.55
N GLU A 63 9.56 -5.42 9.50
CA GLU A 63 9.91 -4.76 10.77
C GLU A 63 10.72 -3.49 10.52
N ALA A 64 11.72 -3.56 9.64
CA ALA A 64 12.51 -2.39 9.24
C ALA A 64 11.66 -1.34 8.52
N PHE A 65 10.67 -1.77 7.74
CA PHE A 65 9.74 -0.85 7.08
C PHE A 65 8.81 -0.16 8.07
N VAL A 66 8.28 -0.89 9.05
CA VAL A 66 7.46 -0.33 10.14
C VAL A 66 8.26 0.69 10.96
N ALA A 67 9.51 0.36 11.30
CA ALA A 67 10.41 1.31 11.97
C ALA A 67 10.60 2.60 11.13
N LYS A 68 10.75 2.46 9.81
CA LYS A 68 10.84 3.59 8.88
C LYS A 68 9.53 4.38 8.78
N MET A 69 8.37 3.73 8.83
CA MET A 69 7.06 4.42 8.87
C MET A 69 6.94 5.30 10.11
N ASN A 70 7.30 4.76 11.29
CA ASN A 70 7.24 5.52 12.54
C ASN A 70 8.31 6.62 12.60
N ALA A 71 9.52 6.38 12.10
CA ALA A 71 10.53 7.43 11.94
C ALA A 71 10.02 8.57 11.05
N ARG A 72 9.30 8.24 9.96
CA ARG A 72 8.68 9.23 9.08
C ARG A 72 7.58 10.03 9.77
N CYS A 73 6.79 9.43 10.68
CA CYS A 73 5.84 10.17 11.51
C CYS A 73 6.56 11.24 12.35
N VAL A 74 7.67 10.87 13.00
CA VAL A 74 8.47 11.80 13.81
C VAL A 74 9.04 12.94 12.96
N GLU A 75 9.61 12.63 11.79
CA GLU A 75 10.12 13.63 10.84
C GLU A 75 9.05 14.64 10.40
N LEU A 76 7.80 14.18 10.26
CA LEU A 76 6.67 14.99 9.82
C LEU A 76 5.92 15.66 10.99
N GLY A 77 6.32 15.41 12.24
CA GLY A 77 5.67 15.94 13.44
C GLY A 77 4.30 15.30 13.74
N LEU A 78 4.04 14.09 13.26
CA LEU A 78 2.80 13.34 13.44
C LEU A 78 2.86 12.56 14.77
N GLN A 79 2.61 13.28 15.87
CA GLN A 79 2.81 12.76 17.22
C GLN A 79 1.71 11.80 17.68
N ASP A 80 0.56 11.79 17.02
CA ASP A 80 -0.59 10.97 17.39
C ASP A 80 -0.78 9.80 16.41
N SER A 81 0.33 9.24 15.92
CA SER A 81 0.35 8.12 14.97
C SER A 81 1.42 7.10 15.29
N HIS A 82 1.02 5.82 15.28
CA HIS A 82 1.91 4.67 15.48
C HIS A 82 1.48 3.53 14.57
N TYR A 83 2.44 2.94 13.88
CA TYR A 83 2.23 1.83 12.98
C TYR A 83 2.97 0.59 13.48
N VAL A 84 2.32 -0.57 13.36
CA VAL A 84 2.91 -1.87 13.73
C VAL A 84 3.01 -2.84 12.55
N ASN A 85 2.38 -2.50 11.42
CA ASN A 85 2.38 -3.28 10.18
C ASN A 85 2.11 -2.36 8.97
N PRO A 86 2.40 -2.81 7.73
CA PRO A 86 2.25 -1.99 6.53
C PRO A 86 0.83 -1.96 5.95
N HIS A 87 -0.13 -2.67 6.55
CA HIS A 87 -1.48 -2.85 5.99
C HIS A 87 -2.62 -2.27 6.85
N GLY A 88 -2.34 -1.87 8.09
CA GLY A 88 -3.29 -1.20 8.98
C GLY A 88 -4.33 -2.12 9.64
N LEU A 89 -4.08 -3.42 9.72
CA LEU A 89 -4.95 -4.30 10.53
C LEU A 89 -4.54 -4.22 12.00
N PRO A 90 -5.46 -4.54 12.94
CA PRO A 90 -5.11 -4.67 14.35
C PRO A 90 -3.97 -5.64 14.56
N SER A 91 -3.18 -5.39 15.59
CA SER A 91 -2.13 -6.30 16.02
C SER A 91 -2.73 -7.52 16.71
N THR A 92 -2.00 -8.63 16.73
CA THR A 92 -2.36 -9.78 17.56
C THR A 92 -1.71 -9.72 18.95
N ASN A 93 -0.89 -8.69 19.18
CA ASN A 93 -0.16 -8.43 20.41
C ASN A 93 -0.68 -7.15 21.06
N ASP A 94 -0.21 -6.81 22.26
CA ASP A 94 -0.64 -5.61 23.00
C ASP A 94 -0.25 -4.27 22.35
N ASP A 95 0.47 -4.28 21.23
CA ASP A 95 0.92 -3.09 20.50
C ASP A 95 0.02 -2.83 19.29
N GLU A 96 -0.95 -1.93 19.41
CA GLU A 96 -1.97 -1.64 18.41
C GLU A 96 -1.61 -0.43 17.53
N PRO A 97 -1.87 -0.48 16.21
CA PRO A 97 -1.68 0.68 15.34
C PRO A 97 -2.77 1.73 15.58
N TYR A 98 -2.40 3.01 15.58
CA TYR A 98 -3.35 4.12 15.69
C TYR A 98 -2.89 5.34 14.89
N SER A 99 -3.82 6.24 14.59
CA SER A 99 -3.55 7.55 14.00
C SER A 99 -4.72 8.49 14.31
N THR A 100 -4.59 9.77 13.99
CA THR A 100 -5.68 10.76 14.08
C THR A 100 -6.11 11.25 12.70
N ALA A 101 -7.32 11.78 12.60
CA ALA A 101 -7.80 12.42 11.37
C ALA A 101 -6.87 13.56 10.90
N ARG A 102 -6.25 14.27 11.84
CA ARG A 102 -5.29 15.35 11.55
C ARG A 102 -4.02 14.80 10.90
N ASP A 103 -3.41 13.79 11.52
CA ASP A 103 -2.16 13.21 11.02
C ASP A 103 -2.36 12.55 9.65
N LEU A 104 -3.46 11.81 9.49
CA LEU A 104 -3.83 11.22 8.20
C LEU A 104 -4.09 12.29 7.14
N ALA A 105 -4.64 13.46 7.48
CA ALA A 105 -4.81 14.56 6.52
C ALA A 105 -3.47 15.16 6.07
N VAL A 106 -2.47 15.23 6.96
CA VAL A 106 -1.11 15.64 6.59
C VAL A 106 -0.48 14.63 5.63
N ILE A 107 -0.56 13.34 5.94
CA ILE A 107 -0.07 12.26 5.06
C ILE A 107 -0.78 12.30 3.70
N ALA A 108 -2.11 12.44 3.69
CA ALA A 108 -2.91 12.51 2.48
C ALA A 108 -2.49 13.69 1.60
N LYS A 109 -2.23 14.87 2.19
CA LYS A 109 -1.74 16.04 1.46
C LYS A 109 -0.38 15.79 0.82
N LEU A 110 0.56 15.16 1.53
CA LEU A 110 1.87 14.79 0.98
C LEU A 110 1.73 13.79 -0.17
N CYS A 111 0.85 12.80 -0.02
CA CYS A 111 0.56 11.83 -1.07
C CYS A 111 -0.08 12.47 -2.31
N ASP A 112 -1.00 13.43 -2.17
CA ASP A 112 -1.61 14.13 -3.31
C ASP A 112 -0.61 14.98 -4.11
N GLN A 113 0.45 15.46 -3.45
CA GLN A 113 1.54 16.18 -4.10
C GLN A 113 2.44 15.27 -4.95
N GLN A 114 2.34 13.94 -4.82
CA GLN A 114 3.11 12.97 -5.60
C GLN A 114 2.35 12.57 -6.88
N PRO A 115 2.81 12.96 -8.09
CA PRO A 115 2.06 12.73 -9.32
C PRO A 115 1.74 11.26 -9.59
N GLU A 116 2.66 10.35 -9.25
CA GLU A 116 2.47 8.90 -9.40
C GLU A 116 1.37 8.37 -8.49
N ILE A 117 1.34 8.79 -7.22
CA ILE A 117 0.28 8.40 -6.29
C ILE A 117 -1.06 8.95 -6.77
N ARG A 118 -1.09 10.24 -7.11
CA ARG A 118 -2.28 10.94 -7.58
C ARG A 118 -2.90 10.27 -8.82
N LYS A 119 -2.06 9.86 -9.77
CA LYS A 119 -2.49 9.12 -10.96
C LYS A 119 -3.14 7.78 -10.59
N ILE A 120 -2.55 7.03 -9.66
CA ILE A 120 -3.04 5.71 -9.26
C ILE A 120 -4.35 5.81 -8.49
N VAL A 121 -4.43 6.68 -7.47
CA VAL A 121 -5.62 6.75 -6.59
C VAL A 121 -6.88 7.23 -7.31
N LYS A 122 -6.74 7.87 -8.48
CA LYS A 122 -7.85 8.28 -9.36
C LYS A 122 -8.43 7.14 -10.20
N MET A 123 -7.74 6.00 -10.31
CA MET A 123 -8.18 4.88 -11.13
C MET A 123 -9.45 4.25 -10.57
N GLN A 124 -10.50 4.10 -11.37
CA GLN A 124 -11.71 3.36 -10.96
C GLN A 124 -11.50 1.84 -10.95
N SER A 125 -10.54 1.37 -11.75
CA SER A 125 -10.08 -0.01 -11.81
C SER A 125 -8.66 -0.09 -12.37
N TYR A 126 -8.03 -1.25 -12.21
CA TYR A 126 -6.69 -1.53 -12.72
C TYR A 126 -6.61 -2.95 -13.27
N THR A 127 -6.19 -3.06 -14.53
CA THR A 127 -5.94 -4.33 -15.20
C THR A 127 -4.60 -4.91 -14.75
N PHE A 128 -4.63 -5.90 -13.85
CA PHE A 128 -3.44 -6.56 -13.32
C PHE A 128 -3.02 -7.74 -14.20
N LYS A 129 -1.78 -7.73 -14.69
CA LYS A 129 -1.21 -8.81 -15.50
C LYS A 129 -0.33 -9.73 -14.66
N TRP A 130 -0.64 -11.00 -14.62
CA TRP A 130 0.13 -12.02 -13.92
C TRP A 130 1.33 -12.50 -14.77
N PRO A 131 2.38 -13.06 -14.17
CA PRO A 131 3.57 -13.52 -14.92
C PRO A 131 3.26 -14.61 -15.95
N ASN A 132 2.24 -15.43 -15.69
CA ASN A 132 1.76 -16.46 -16.62
C ASN A 132 0.88 -15.92 -17.77
N GLY A 133 0.77 -14.59 -17.91
CA GLY A 133 -0.05 -13.94 -18.94
C GLY A 133 -1.54 -13.80 -18.61
N ARG A 134 -2.03 -14.39 -17.51
CA ARG A 134 -3.39 -14.15 -17.03
C ARG A 134 -3.58 -12.65 -16.77
N VAL A 135 -4.80 -12.17 -16.93
CA VAL A 135 -5.20 -10.80 -16.59
C VAL A 135 -6.34 -10.83 -15.60
N THR A 136 -6.36 -9.90 -14.66
CA THR A 136 -7.45 -9.73 -13.67
C THR A 136 -7.77 -8.26 -13.51
N GLU A 137 -9.05 -7.91 -13.63
CA GLU A 137 -9.51 -6.55 -13.40
C GLU A 137 -9.70 -6.28 -11.90
N LEU A 138 -8.94 -5.35 -11.35
CA LEU A 138 -9.03 -4.95 -9.95
C LEU A 138 -9.91 -3.70 -9.85
N SER A 139 -11.11 -3.87 -9.30
CA SER A 139 -11.98 -2.75 -8.96
C SER A 139 -11.46 -1.96 -7.77
N ASN A 140 -11.39 -0.63 -7.88
CA ASN A 140 -10.98 0.24 -6.77
C ASN A 140 -11.95 0.11 -5.59
N THR A 141 -11.37 -0.03 -4.39
CA THR A 141 -12.10 -0.11 -3.12
C THR A 141 -12.81 1.20 -2.75
N ASN A 142 -12.37 2.34 -3.26
CA ASN A 142 -13.05 3.62 -3.10
C ASN A 142 -14.26 3.73 -4.03
N ARG A 143 -15.45 3.46 -3.49
CA ARG A 143 -16.71 3.53 -4.23
C ARG A 143 -17.13 4.98 -4.57
N VAL A 144 -16.61 5.98 -3.86
CA VAL A 144 -16.94 7.39 -4.10
C VAL A 144 -16.45 7.83 -5.49
N LEU A 145 -15.29 7.32 -5.93
CA LEU A 145 -14.77 7.54 -7.30
C LEU A 145 -15.72 7.14 -8.43
N ARG A 146 -16.64 6.20 -8.16
CA ARG A 146 -17.61 5.71 -9.16
C ARG A 146 -18.88 6.55 -9.17
N ASN A 147 -19.22 7.14 -8.03
CA ASN A 147 -20.52 7.73 -7.78
C ASN A 147 -20.49 9.27 -7.74
N ALA A 148 -19.31 9.87 -7.58
CA ALA A 148 -19.14 11.31 -7.47
C ALA A 148 -18.05 11.79 -8.44
N SER A 149 -18.44 12.58 -9.44
CA SER A 149 -17.53 13.09 -10.48
C SER A 149 -16.45 14.05 -9.95
N TYR A 150 -16.68 14.66 -8.79
CA TYR A 150 -15.72 15.53 -8.12
C TYR A 150 -14.72 14.77 -7.23
N CYS A 151 -14.94 13.47 -6.98
CA CYS A 151 -14.01 12.66 -6.21
C CYS A 151 -12.78 12.35 -7.06
N ASP A 152 -11.61 12.67 -6.52
CA ASP A 152 -10.35 12.51 -7.25
C ASP A 152 -9.36 11.59 -6.51
N GLY A 153 -9.87 10.68 -5.68
CA GLY A 153 -9.11 9.53 -5.19
C GLY A 153 -9.07 9.41 -3.68
N MET A 154 -7.86 9.18 -3.15
CA MET A 154 -7.59 8.68 -1.80
C MET A 154 -8.00 7.21 -1.60
N LYS A 155 -7.71 6.71 -0.39
CA LYS A 155 -7.80 5.29 -0.04
C LYS A 155 -8.83 5.06 1.07
N THR A 156 -9.52 3.91 1.00
CA THR A 156 -10.44 3.43 2.05
C THR A 156 -9.75 2.44 2.99
N GLY A 157 -10.28 2.27 4.19
CA GLY A 157 -9.89 1.24 5.16
C GLY A 157 -11.06 0.87 6.08
N TYR A 158 -11.10 -0.37 6.55
CA TYR A 158 -12.06 -0.88 7.53
C TYR A 158 -11.44 -2.10 8.24
N THR A 159 -11.67 -2.21 9.54
CA THR A 159 -11.17 -3.29 10.41
C THR A 159 -12.24 -3.69 11.39
#